data_AF-A0A7C7WCP0-F1
#
_entry.id   AF-A0A7C7WCP0-F1
#
_cell.length_a   1.000
_cell.length_b   1.000
_cell.length_c   1.000
_cell.angle_alpha   90.00
_cell.angle_beta   90.00
_cell.angle_gamma   90.00
#
_symmetry.space_group_name_H-M   'P 1'
#
loop_
_entity.id
_entity.type
_entity.pdbx_description
1 polymer ?
#
loop_
_entity_poly.entity_id
_entity_poly.type
_entity_poly.pdbx_seq_one_letter_code
_entity_poly.pdbx_strand_id
1 'polypeptide(L)' 'MSQKNLEITPSTKVAELLAAYPQLEAVLIGMAPPFKKLKNPVLRRSVAT' A
#
# COMPACT_ATOMS: atom_id res chain seq x y z
N MET A 1 19.51 -3.06 2.06
CA MET A 1 18.25 -2.30 2.25
C MET A 1 17.83 -1.80 0.86
N SER A 2 17.15 -2.65 0.08
CA SER A 2 16.86 -2.35 -1.32
C SER A 2 15.64 -1.43 -1.43
N GLN A 3 15.90 -0.11 -1.43
CA GLN A 3 14.91 0.90 -1.84
C GLN A 3 14.61 0.66 -3.32
N LYS A 4 13.46 0.06 -3.62
CA LYS A 4 12.97 -0.06 -5.00
C LYS A 4 12.39 1.30 -5.36
N ASN A 5 13.05 2.04 -6.26
CA ASN A 5 12.60 3.33 -6.80
C ASN A 5 11.29 3.13 -7.60
N LEU A 6 10.19 2.87 -6.89
CA LEU A 6 8.86 2.88 -7.46
C LEU A 6 8.38 4.34 -7.41
N GLU A 7 8.16 4.93 -8.57
CA GLU A 7 7.54 6.26 -8.67
C GLU A 7 6.11 6.16 -8.12
N ILE A 8 5.84 6.90 -7.04
CA ILE A 8 4.52 6.95 -6.43
C ILE A 8 3.69 7.97 -7.20
N THR A 9 2.84 7.48 -8.10
CA THR A 9 1.84 8.26 -8.82
C THR A 9 0.45 7.98 -8.24
N PRO A 10 -0.55 8.85 -8.48
CA PRO A 10 -1.93 8.57 -8.07
C PRO A 10 -2.52 7.30 -8.70
N SER A 11 -1.94 6.81 -9.79
CA SER A 11 -2.33 5.56 -10.45
C SER A 11 -1.59 4.33 -9.90
N THR A 12 -0.59 4.51 -9.03
CA THR A 12 0.13 3.40 -8.39
C THR A 12 -0.81 2.57 -7.51
N LYS A 13 -0.73 1.26 -7.67
CA LYS A 13 -1.51 0.33 -6.86
C LYS A 13 -1.04 0.34 -5.42
N VAL A 14 -1.98 0.48 -4.48
CA VAL A 14 -1.68 0.51 -3.03
C VAL A 14 -0.94 -0.76 -2.59
N ALA A 15 -1.23 -1.91 -3.22
CA ALA A 15 -0.55 -3.16 -2.94
C ALA A 15 0.96 -3.12 -3.27
N GLU A 16 1.33 -2.55 -4.42
CA GLU A 16 2.72 -2.40 -4.86
C GLU A 16 3.45 -1.37 -4.02
N LEU A 17 2.77 -0.27 -3.69
CA LEU A 17 3.27 0.76 -2.79
C LEU A 17 3.59 0.20 -1.40
N LEU A 18 2.68 -0.60 -0.82
CA LEU A 18 2.91 -1.23 0.49
C LEU A 18 3.93 -2.36 0.45
N ALA A 19 4.11 -3.02 -0.71
CA ALA A 19 5.17 -4.01 -0.89
C ALA A 19 6.56 -3.35 -0.96
N ALA A 20 6.67 -2.18 -1.59
CA ALA A 20 7.91 -1.41 -1.66
C ALA A 20 8.18 -0.60 -0.37
N TYR A 21 7.13 -0.09 0.27
CA TYR A 21 7.19 0.80 1.43
C TYR A 21 6.20 0.36 2.54
N PRO A 22 6.51 -0.70 3.29
CA PRO A 22 5.63 -1.22 4.35
C PRO A 22 5.29 -0.18 5.43
N GLN A 23 6.20 0.75 5.70
CA GLN A 23 6.02 1.83 6.67
C GLN A 23 4.87 2.79 6.33
N LEU A 24 4.46 2.89 5.05
CA LEU A 24 3.37 3.77 4.64
C LEU A 24 1.99 3.23 5.02
N GLU A 25 1.89 1.98 5.48
CA GLU A 25 0.63 1.38 5.92
C GLU A 25 -0.03 2.19 7.05
N ALA A 26 0.75 2.60 8.05
CA ALA A 26 0.25 3.40 9.16
C ALA A 26 -0.25 4.78 8.69
N VAL A 27 0.44 5.38 7.72
CA VAL A 27 0.09 6.68 7.13
C VAL A 27 -1.24 6.56 6.37
N LEU A 28 -1.40 5.55 5.52
CA LEU A 28 -2.65 5.32 4.78
C LEU A 28 -3.83 5.07 5.72
N ILE A 29 -3.65 4.28 6.77
CA ILE A 29 -4.69 4.05 7.79
C ILE A 29 -5.07 5.35 8.52
N GLY A 30 -4.09 6.21 8.80
CA GLY A 30 -4.32 7.54 9.38
C GLY A 30 -5.06 8.49 8.44
N MET A 31 -4.83 8.39 7.13
CA MET A 31 -5.52 9.19 6.11
C MET A 31 -6.98 8.75 5.91
N ALA A 32 -7.24 7.44 5.86
CA ALA A 32 -8.61 6.93 5.76
C ALA A 32 -8.80 5.59 6.49
N PRO A 33 -9.84 5.46 7.35
CA PRO A 33 -10.16 4.22 8.06
C PRO A 33 -10.32 2.95 7.18
N PRO A 34 -10.82 3.02 5.93
CA PRO A 34 -10.96 1.84 5.07
C PRO A 34 -9.64 1.11 4.78
N PHE A 35 -8.50 1.81 4.79
CA PHE A 35 -7.19 1.20 4.53
C PHE A 35 -6.77 0.19 5.60
N LYS A 36 -7.38 0.24 6.80
CA LYS A 36 -7.17 -0.78 7.84
C LYS A 36 -7.53 -2.19 7.36
N LYS A 37 -8.46 -2.32 6.41
CA LYS A 37 -8.84 -3.60 5.81
C LYS A 37 -7.74 -4.20 4.94
N LEU A 38 -6.81 -3.38 4.42
CA LEU A 38 -5.68 -3.84 3.61
C LEU A 38 -4.60 -4.58 4.42
N LYS A 39 -4.70 -4.58 5.76
CA LYS A 39 -3.93 -5.50 6.60
C LYS A 39 -4.19 -6.96 6.25
N ASN A 40 -5.39 -7.27 5.78
CA ASN A 40 -5.71 -8.61 5.30
C ASN A 40 -5.01 -8.83 3.94
N PRO A 41 -4.07 -9.78 3.81
CA PRO A 41 -3.33 -10.02 2.57
C PRO A 41 -4.23 -10.40 1.38
N VAL A 42 -5.42 -10.95 1.62
CA VAL A 42 -6.40 -11.25 0.57
C VAL A 42 -6.99 -9.95 -0.01
N LEU A 43 -7.43 -9.05 0.87
CA LEU A 43 -7.98 -7.73 0.47
C LEU A 43 -6.90 -6.81 -0.10
N ARG A 44 -5.65 -6.96 0.34
CA ARG A 44 -4.53 -6.22 -0.24
C ARG A 44 -4.29 -6.60 -1.70
N ARG A 45 -4.44 -7.89 -2.05
CA ARG A 45 -4.30 -8.36 -3.43
C ARG A 45 -5.45 -7.94 -4.33
N SER A 46 -6.66 -7.71 -3.81
CA SER A 46 -7.77 -7.22 -4.64
C SER A 46 -7.63 -5.76 -5.06
N VAL A 47 -6.77 -4.97 -4.39
CA VAL A 47 -6.38 -3.62 -4.84
C VAL A 47 -5.17 -3.68 -5.80
N ALA A 48 -4.62 -4.89 -6.02
CA ALA A 48 -3.53 -5.14 -6.97
C ALA A 48 -4.04 -5.45 -8.39
N THR A 49 -5.34 -5.69 -8.58
CA THR A 49 -5.99 -5.83 -9.90
C THR A 49 -6.42 -4.48 -10.44
#